data_AF-A0A1H5TYF2-F1
#
_entry.id   AF-A0A1H5TYF2-F1
#
_cell.length_a   1.000
_cell.length_b   1.000
_cell.length_c   1.000
_cell.angle_alpha   90.00
_cell.angle_beta   90.00
_cell.angle_gamma   90.00
#
_symmetry.space_group_name_H-M   'P 1'
#
loop_
_entity.id
_entity.type
_entity.pdbx_description
1 polymer ?
#
loop_
_entity_poly.entity_id
_entity_poly.type
_entity_poly.pdbx_seq_one_letter_code
_entity_poly.pdbx_strand_id
1 'polypeptide(L)'
;MTTVQRTTGLLLLLFGTFFSLAAGNLPAAFISLVGGFVLMSLSKLVEFQQAAYLKSLGLPVTGEQLHLIMKYSPEYEVESGDFNVYPEGHKEYTLLRLEGELYISAQVFQNVMTRVESEYTFNFPGREPVILFRAQSIYKGAELFEYGGGAFVSISALDLECQLCEGRLLLNFAAQGRETDD
;
A
#
# COMPACT_ATOMS: atom_id res chain seq x y z
N MET A 1 -14.52 20.75 3.57
CA MET A 1 -15.27 20.90 4.85
C MET A 1 -14.42 20.53 6.07
N THR A 2 -13.65 19.43 6.03
CA THR A 2 -12.79 18.97 7.14
C THR A 2 -11.71 19.97 7.56
N THR A 3 -11.12 20.71 6.61
CA THR A 3 -10.10 21.75 6.89
C THR A 3 -10.65 22.89 7.74
N VAL A 4 -11.90 23.32 7.49
CA VAL A 4 -12.54 24.39 8.27
C VAL A 4 -12.82 23.91 9.69
N GLN A 5 -13.37 22.70 9.86
CA GLN A 5 -13.63 22.12 11.18
C GLN A 5 -12.35 21.91 12.01
N ARG A 6 -11.27 21.45 11.38
CA ARG A 6 -9.98 21.26 12.05
C ARG A 6 -9.36 22.60 12.48
N THR A 7 -9.39 23.61 11.60
CA THR A 7 -8.87 24.95 11.92
C THR A 7 -9.71 25.64 12.99
N THR A 8 -11.04 25.53 12.93
CA THR A 8 -11.95 26.05 13.97
C THR A 8 -11.75 25.33 15.30
N GLY A 9 -11.63 23.99 15.30
CA GLY A 9 -11.36 23.22 16.52
C GLY A 9 -10.02 23.58 17.17
N LEU A 10 -8.98 23.81 16.37
CA LEU A 10 -7.65 24.21 16.84
C LEU A 10 -7.63 25.65 17.37
N LEU A 11 -8.34 26.58 16.72
CA LEU A 11 -8.55 27.94 17.22
C LEU A 11 -9.31 27.93 18.55
N LEU A 12 -10.35 27.10 18.68
CA LEU A 12 -11.16 27.01 19.88
C LEU A 12 -10.35 26.39 21.05
N LEU A 13 -9.50 25.41 20.76
CA LEU A 13 -8.54 24.86 21.74
C LEU A 13 -7.52 25.90 22.17
N LEU A 14 -6.83 26.58 21.24
CA LEU A 14 -5.74 27.49 21.60
C LEU A 14 -6.24 28.80 22.17
N PHE A 15 -7.18 29.47 21.51
CA PHE A 15 -7.67 30.78 21.94
C PHE A 15 -8.74 30.64 23.03
N GLY A 16 -9.65 29.68 22.92
CA GLY A 16 -10.74 29.51 23.88
C GLY A 16 -10.23 29.10 25.27
N THR A 17 -9.26 28.19 25.35
CA THR A 17 -8.67 27.82 26.65
C THR A 17 -7.77 28.94 27.20
N PHE A 18 -6.93 29.57 26.37
CA PHE A 18 -6.01 30.63 26.81
C PHE A 18 -6.76 31.87 27.34
N PHE A 19 -7.78 32.37 26.61
CA PHE A 19 -8.57 33.51 27.08
C PHE A 19 -9.42 33.18 28.31
N SER A 20 -10.00 31.98 28.39
CA SER A 20 -10.83 31.57 29.53
C SER A 20 -10.00 31.38 30.81
N LEU A 21 -8.77 30.86 30.69
CA LEU A 21 -7.80 30.78 31.78
C LEU A 21 -7.34 32.18 32.23
N ALA A 22 -7.04 33.07 31.28
CA ALA A 22 -6.65 34.45 31.59
C ALA A 22 -7.78 35.26 32.28
N ALA A 23 -9.04 34.96 31.95
CA ALA A 23 -10.22 35.57 32.58
C ALA A 23 -10.65 34.89 33.89
N GLY A 24 -9.96 33.83 34.34
CA GLY A 24 -10.29 33.09 35.56
C GLY A 24 -11.57 32.26 35.49
N ASN A 25 -12.14 32.06 34.28
CA ASN A 25 -13.37 31.30 34.09
C ASN A 25 -13.06 29.84 33.76
N LEU A 26 -12.76 29.07 34.81
CA LEU A 26 -12.45 27.63 34.74
C LEU A 26 -13.52 26.79 34.00
N PRO A 27 -14.84 26.99 34.23
CA PRO A 27 -15.88 26.29 33.48
C PRO A 27 -15.80 26.53 31.96
N ALA A 28 -15.58 27.78 31.54
CA ALA A 28 -15.45 28.11 30.11
C ALA A 28 -14.17 27.52 29.48
N ALA A 29 -13.07 27.46 30.24
CA ALA A 29 -11.85 26.81 29.80
C ALA A 29 -12.05 25.31 29.58
N PHE A 30 -12.78 24.64 30.47
CA PHE A 30 -13.08 23.21 30.35
C PHE A 30 -13.98 22.89 29.15
N ILE A 31 -15.02 23.71 28.93
CA ILE A 31 -15.91 23.59 27.76
C ILE A 31 -15.12 23.77 26.46
N SER A 32 -14.21 24.74 26.42
CA SER A 32 -13.39 25.00 25.23
C SER A 32 -12.42 23.85 24.94
N LEU A 33 -11.82 23.28 25.98
CA LEU A 33 -10.90 22.15 25.85
C LEU A 33 -11.62 20.90 25.36
N VAL A 34 -12.74 20.52 26.00
CA VAL A 34 -13.53 19.34 25.59
C VAL A 34 -14.13 19.55 24.20
N GLY A 35 -14.72 20.71 23.94
CA GLY A 35 -15.34 21.04 22.66
C GLY A 35 -14.35 21.00 21.50
N GLY A 36 -13.15 21.56 21.67
CA GLY A 36 -12.13 21.50 20.63
C GLY A 36 -11.59 20.09 20.41
N PHE A 37 -11.43 19.28 21.46
CA PHE A 37 -11.02 17.88 21.34
C PHE A 37 -12.06 17.02 20.60
N VAL A 38 -13.35 17.24 20.89
CA VAL A 38 -14.46 16.57 20.21
C VAL A 38 -14.50 16.95 18.73
N LEU A 39 -14.40 18.24 18.39
CA LEU A 39 -14.40 18.70 16.99
C LEU A 39 -13.22 18.12 16.19
N MET A 40 -12.03 18.08 16.79
CA MET A 40 -10.84 17.51 16.17
C MET A 40 -10.93 15.99 16.00
N SER A 41 -11.56 15.30 16.95
CA SER A 41 -11.83 13.86 16.85
C SER A 41 -12.89 13.56 15.79
N LEU A 42 -13.91 14.41 15.66
CA LEU A 42 -14.95 14.28 14.64
C LEU A 42 -14.39 14.52 13.24
N SER A 43 -13.46 15.46 13.06
CA SER A 43 -12.81 15.67 11.75
C SER A 43 -11.99 14.44 11.34
N LYS A 44 -11.28 13.82 12.29
CA LYS A 44 -10.57 12.54 12.06
C LYS A 44 -11.52 11.42 11.65
N LEU A 45 -12.70 11.35 12.28
CA LEU A 45 -13.69 10.32 11.99
C LEU A 45 -14.28 10.48 10.59
N VAL A 46 -14.53 11.73 10.16
CA VAL A 46 -14.94 12.04 8.78
C VAL A 46 -13.84 11.69 7.77
N GLU A 47 -12.57 11.98 8.07
CA GLU A 47 -11.43 11.57 7.23
C GLU A 47 -11.36 10.04 7.10
N PHE A 48 -11.59 9.30 8.19
CA PHE A 48 -11.64 7.84 8.18
C PHE A 48 -12.83 7.30 7.36
N GLN A 49 -14.02 7.90 7.50
CA GLN A 49 -15.19 7.50 6.72
C GLN A 49 -15.00 7.82 5.23
N GLN A 50 -14.39 8.95 4.89
CA GLN A 50 -14.04 9.27 3.50
C GLN A 50 -13.02 8.28 2.96
N ALA A 51 -11.97 7.93 3.71
CA ALA A 51 -11.01 6.92 3.29
C ALA A 51 -11.69 5.54 3.08
N ALA A 52 -12.59 5.14 3.98
CA ALA A 52 -13.35 3.89 3.84
C ALA A 52 -14.35 3.92 2.66
N TYR A 53 -14.99 5.06 2.42
CA TYR A 53 -15.91 5.28 1.31
C TYR A 53 -15.18 5.29 -0.03
N LEU A 54 -14.03 5.98 -0.12
CA LEU A 54 -13.15 5.97 -1.29
C LEU A 54 -12.64 4.56 -1.58
N LYS A 55 -12.30 3.78 -0.53
CA LYS A 55 -11.96 2.37 -0.64
C LYS A 55 -13.13 1.53 -1.20
N SER A 56 -14.36 1.79 -0.75
CA SER A 56 -15.56 1.11 -1.28
C SER A 56 -15.90 1.49 -2.73
N LEU A 57 -15.43 2.65 -3.20
CA LEU A 57 -15.59 3.13 -4.57
C LEU A 57 -14.47 2.66 -5.53
N GLY A 58 -13.47 1.91 -5.05
CA GLY A 58 -12.36 1.42 -5.87
C GLY A 58 -11.43 2.53 -6.38
N LEU A 59 -11.40 3.68 -5.71
CA LEU A 59 -10.56 4.81 -6.11
C LEU A 59 -9.08 4.53 -5.81
N PRO A 60 -8.15 5.20 -6.54
CA PRO A 60 -6.72 4.93 -6.41
C PRO A 60 -6.22 5.09 -4.97
N VAL A 61 -5.39 4.16 -4.53
CA VAL A 61 -4.73 4.20 -3.23
C VAL A 61 -3.81 5.43 -3.19
N THR A 62 -3.95 6.26 -2.16
CA THR A 62 -3.10 7.44 -2.04
C THR A 62 -1.68 7.04 -1.64
N GLY A 63 -0.68 7.85 -2.00
CA GLY A 63 0.72 7.58 -1.64
C GLY A 63 0.97 7.46 -0.13
N GLU A 64 0.20 8.16 0.70
CA GLU A 64 0.27 8.04 2.16
C GLU A 64 -0.30 6.71 2.66
N GLN A 65 -1.39 6.23 2.07
CA GLN A 65 -1.96 4.93 2.40
C GLN A 65 -1.00 3.80 2.00
N LEU A 66 -0.40 3.89 0.79
CA LEU A 66 0.59 2.91 0.37
C LEU A 66 1.82 2.93 1.29
N HIS A 67 2.28 4.11 1.72
CA HIS A 67 3.36 4.21 2.72
C HIS A 67 3.07 3.43 3.99
N LEU A 68 1.86 3.60 4.53
CA LEU A 68 1.42 2.90 5.74
C LEU A 68 1.32 1.40 5.50
N ILE A 69 0.79 0.98 4.35
CA ILE A 69 0.71 -0.44 3.98
C ILE A 69 2.12 -1.04 3.92
N MET A 70 3.06 -0.38 3.23
CA MET A 70 4.45 -0.84 3.15
C MET A 70 5.10 -0.94 4.53
N LYS A 71 4.93 0.06 5.39
CA LYS A 71 5.53 0.09 6.73
C LYS A 71 5.10 -1.06 7.63
N TYR A 72 3.87 -1.57 7.46
CA TYR A 72 3.32 -2.66 8.27
C TYR A 72 3.24 -4.00 7.51
N SER A 73 3.74 -4.06 6.28
CA SER A 73 3.76 -5.30 5.52
C SER A 73 4.94 -6.16 5.94
N PRO A 74 4.76 -7.49 6.00
CA PRO A 74 5.84 -8.40 6.33
C PRO A 74 6.89 -8.46 5.22
N GLU A 75 8.13 -8.70 5.62
CA GLU A 75 9.26 -8.95 4.71
C GLU A 75 9.62 -10.42 4.75
N TYR A 76 9.95 -10.98 3.60
CA TYR A 76 10.30 -12.39 3.45
C TYR A 76 11.51 -12.53 2.54
N GLU A 77 12.36 -13.51 2.83
CA GLU A 77 13.34 -13.98 1.87
C GLU A 77 12.61 -14.68 0.71
N VAL A 78 13.01 -14.35 -0.53
CA VAL A 78 12.35 -14.84 -1.74
C VAL A 78 13.20 -15.91 -2.40
N GLU A 79 12.62 -17.06 -2.63
CA GLU A 79 13.23 -18.20 -3.31
C GLU A 79 12.34 -18.64 -4.47
N SER A 80 12.95 -19.19 -5.52
CA SER A 80 12.23 -19.81 -6.64
C SER A 80 13.02 -21.01 -7.14
N GLY A 81 12.32 -22.11 -7.45
CA GLY A 81 12.90 -23.25 -8.16
C GLY A 81 12.93 -23.07 -9.68
N ASP A 82 12.17 -22.10 -10.19
CA ASP A 82 11.86 -21.95 -11.61
C ASP A 82 12.70 -20.86 -12.31
N PHE A 83 13.20 -19.89 -11.55
CA PHE A 83 14.06 -18.80 -12.05
C PHE A 83 15.00 -18.27 -10.97
N ASN A 84 16.06 -17.58 -11.40
CA ASN A 84 17.05 -17.02 -10.47
C ASN A 84 16.54 -15.70 -9.88
N VAL A 85 16.20 -15.72 -8.60
CA VAL A 85 15.84 -14.53 -7.82
C VAL A 85 17.07 -13.63 -7.61
N TYR A 86 16.87 -12.31 -7.74
CA TYR A 86 17.92 -11.32 -7.49
C TYR A 86 17.72 -10.58 -6.15
N PRO A 87 18.80 -10.24 -5.42
CA PRO A 87 20.13 -10.80 -5.55
C PRO A 87 20.13 -12.25 -5.08
N GLU A 88 21.07 -13.05 -5.57
CA GLU A 88 21.29 -14.41 -5.05
C GLU A 88 21.78 -14.30 -3.59
N GLY A 89 20.88 -14.51 -2.62
CA GLY A 89 21.18 -14.44 -1.19
C GLY A 89 19.97 -14.06 -0.31
N HIS A 90 20.21 -13.96 1.00
CA HIS A 90 19.20 -13.75 2.04
C HIS A 90 18.62 -12.33 2.11
N LYS A 91 18.34 -11.70 0.96
CA LYS A 91 17.70 -10.38 0.95
C LYS A 91 16.19 -10.54 1.13
N GLU A 92 15.67 -9.85 2.14
CA GLU A 92 14.25 -9.81 2.41
C GLU A 92 13.56 -8.77 1.51
N TYR A 93 12.35 -9.10 1.06
CA TYR A 93 11.49 -8.26 0.25
C TYR A 93 10.13 -8.11 0.91
N THR A 94 9.64 -6.88 0.96
CA THR A 94 8.30 -6.58 1.47
C THR A 94 7.24 -7.19 0.54
N LEU A 95 6.36 -8.03 1.09
CA LEU A 95 5.19 -8.57 0.40
C LEU A 95 3.98 -7.68 0.69
N LEU A 96 3.55 -6.92 -0.30
CA LEU A 96 2.41 -6.01 -0.15
C LEU A 96 1.12 -6.74 -0.51
N ARG A 97 0.09 -6.56 0.33
CA ARG A 97 -1.27 -7.02 0.03
C ARG A 97 -2.16 -5.82 -0.24
N LEU A 98 -2.59 -5.66 -1.48
CA LEU A 98 -3.48 -4.59 -1.91
C LEU A 98 -4.79 -5.19 -2.44
N GLU A 99 -5.90 -4.95 -1.74
CA GLU A 99 -7.25 -5.36 -2.18
C GLU A 99 -7.42 -6.85 -2.56
N GLY A 100 -6.60 -7.73 -1.94
CA GLY A 100 -6.63 -9.18 -2.17
C GLY A 100 -5.49 -9.69 -3.06
N GLU A 101 -4.88 -8.81 -3.85
CA GLU A 101 -3.73 -9.12 -4.70
C GLU A 101 -2.41 -8.99 -3.93
N LEU A 102 -1.42 -9.80 -4.33
CA LEU A 102 -0.08 -9.81 -3.75
C LEU A 102 0.91 -9.15 -4.71
N TYR A 103 1.66 -8.21 -4.17
CA TYR A 103 2.67 -7.45 -4.89
C TYR A 103 4.03 -7.62 -4.24
N ILE A 104 5.06 -7.71 -5.07
CA ILE A 104 6.44 -7.77 -4.63
C ILE A 104 7.30 -6.81 -5.44
N SER A 105 8.46 -6.44 -4.90
CA SER A 105 9.38 -5.59 -5.63
C SER A 105 9.81 -6.24 -6.94
N ALA A 106 9.74 -5.50 -8.04
CA ALA A 106 10.21 -5.94 -9.35
C ALA A 106 11.73 -6.25 -9.35
N GLN A 107 12.47 -5.74 -8.37
CA GLN A 107 13.89 -6.04 -8.19
C GLN A 107 14.17 -7.54 -7.98
N VAL A 108 13.21 -8.30 -7.42
CA VAL A 108 13.28 -9.76 -7.29
C VAL A 108 13.56 -10.43 -8.64
N PHE A 109 13.01 -9.85 -9.71
CA PHE A 109 13.08 -10.39 -11.06
C PHE A 109 14.20 -9.78 -11.91
N GLN A 110 15.13 -9.01 -11.33
CA GLN A 110 16.12 -8.24 -12.08
C GLN A 110 16.95 -9.08 -13.08
N ASN A 111 17.19 -10.37 -12.78
CA ASN A 111 17.91 -11.28 -13.68
C ASN A 111 17.10 -11.73 -14.90
N VAL A 112 15.76 -11.71 -14.81
CA VAL A 112 14.82 -12.16 -15.83
C VAL A 112 13.94 -11.02 -16.33
N MET A 113 14.26 -9.77 -15.99
CA MET A 113 13.45 -8.59 -16.29
C MET A 113 14.29 -7.53 -17.00
N THR A 114 13.79 -7.03 -18.12
CA THR A 114 14.31 -5.85 -18.79
C THR A 114 13.32 -4.69 -18.66
N ARG A 115 13.84 -3.48 -18.48
CA ARG A 115 13.02 -2.27 -18.39
C ARG A 115 13.41 -1.31 -19.50
N VAL A 116 12.42 -0.85 -20.26
CA VAL A 116 12.56 0.23 -21.26
C VAL A 116 11.53 1.30 -20.93
N GLU A 117 11.99 2.44 -20.41
CA GLU A 117 11.13 3.56 -19.99
C GLU A 117 10.03 3.15 -18.97
N SER A 118 8.78 3.06 -19.43
CA SER A 118 7.60 2.64 -18.65
C SER A 118 7.19 1.19 -18.88
N GLU A 119 7.88 0.46 -19.75
CA GLU A 119 7.61 -0.92 -20.09
C GLU A 119 8.59 -1.85 -19.37
N TYR A 120 8.05 -2.93 -18.80
CA TYR A 120 8.78 -3.98 -18.10
C TYR A 120 8.50 -5.30 -18.80
N THR A 121 9.54 -5.94 -19.31
CA THR A 121 9.46 -7.23 -19.98
C THR A 121 10.08 -8.29 -19.09
N PHE A 122 9.30 -9.29 -18.69
CA PHE A 122 9.71 -10.42 -17.88
C PHE A 122 9.92 -11.64 -18.79
N ASN A 123 11.17 -12.05 -18.92
CA ASN A 123 11.63 -13.15 -19.77
C ASN A 123 12.01 -14.35 -18.91
N PHE A 124 11.00 -15.12 -18.50
CA PHE A 124 11.20 -16.33 -17.70
C PHE A 124 11.71 -17.51 -18.56
N PRO A 125 12.56 -18.40 -18.02
CA PRO A 125 13.00 -19.58 -18.74
C PRO A 125 11.81 -20.48 -19.15
N GLY A 126 11.72 -20.80 -20.44
CA GLY A 126 10.70 -21.74 -20.95
C GLY A 126 9.28 -21.17 -21.05
N ARG A 127 9.08 -19.86 -20.91
CA ARG A 127 7.78 -19.18 -21.06
C ARG A 127 7.84 -18.04 -22.08
N GLU A 128 6.67 -17.63 -22.56
CA GLU A 128 6.56 -16.42 -23.37
C GLU A 128 6.86 -15.17 -22.52
N PRO A 129 7.50 -14.14 -23.09
CA PRO A 129 7.73 -12.88 -22.40
C PRO A 129 6.43 -12.23 -21.94
N VAL A 130 6.37 -11.84 -20.66
CA VAL A 130 5.26 -11.06 -20.12
C VAL A 130 5.63 -9.58 -20.17
N ILE A 131 4.85 -8.76 -20.87
CA ILE A 131 5.09 -7.33 -21.02
C ILE A 131 4.06 -6.58 -20.18
N LEU A 132 4.53 -5.83 -19.19
CA LEU A 132 3.70 -5.03 -18.29
C LEU A 132 4.05 -3.55 -18.43
N PHE A 133 3.00 -2.71 -18.45
CA PHE A 133 3.15 -1.26 -18.48
C PHE A 133 2.98 -0.69 -17.09
N ARG A 134 3.86 0.25 -16.73
CA ARG A 134 3.77 0.98 -15.46
C ARG A 134 2.49 1.79 -15.38
N ALA A 135 1.65 1.47 -14.42
CA ALA A 135 0.48 2.27 -14.07
C ALA A 135 0.89 3.66 -13.57
N GLN A 136 0.20 4.70 -14.06
CA GLN A 136 0.43 6.09 -13.63
C GLN A 136 -0.14 6.39 -12.23
N SER A 137 -1.06 5.54 -11.76
CA SER A 137 -1.67 5.63 -10.44
C SER A 137 -1.83 4.23 -9.85
N ILE A 138 -1.87 4.13 -8.53
CA ILE A 138 -2.02 2.86 -7.83
C ILE A 138 -3.51 2.60 -7.68
N TYR A 139 -4.06 1.68 -8.46
CA TYR A 139 -5.46 1.28 -8.40
C TYR A 139 -5.57 -0.23 -8.25
N LYS A 140 -6.78 -0.72 -7.91
CA LYS A 140 -7.04 -2.14 -7.77
C LYS A 140 -6.81 -2.88 -9.10
N GLY A 141 -5.97 -3.92 -9.07
CA GLY A 141 -5.66 -4.72 -10.26
C GLY A 141 -4.60 -4.08 -11.17
N ALA A 142 -3.94 -3.00 -10.74
CA ALA A 142 -2.76 -2.52 -11.45
C ALA A 142 -1.70 -3.63 -11.44
N GLU A 143 -1.22 -4.06 -12.60
CA GLU A 143 -0.27 -5.18 -12.70
C GLU A 143 1.14 -4.75 -12.28
N LEU A 144 1.50 -3.49 -12.52
CA LEU A 144 2.80 -2.92 -12.17
C LEU A 144 2.67 -1.43 -11.83
N PHE A 145 3.28 -0.99 -10.73
CA PHE A 145 3.31 0.42 -10.33
C PHE A 145 4.65 0.79 -9.69
N GLU A 146 4.93 2.10 -9.59
CA GLU A 146 6.12 2.61 -8.91
C GLU A 146 5.76 3.42 -7.67
N TYR A 147 6.56 3.25 -6.63
CA TYR A 147 6.44 4.01 -5.39
C TYR A 147 7.80 4.12 -4.70
N GLY A 148 8.14 5.31 -4.19
CA GLY A 148 9.37 5.52 -3.41
C GLY A 148 10.68 5.20 -4.16
N GLY A 149 10.67 5.27 -5.50
CA GLY A 149 11.82 4.91 -6.34
C GLY A 149 11.96 3.41 -6.64
N GLY A 150 11.08 2.56 -6.09
CA GLY A 150 10.98 1.14 -6.42
C GLY A 150 9.77 0.84 -7.32
N ALA A 151 9.86 -0.24 -8.10
CA ALA A 151 8.74 -0.80 -8.85
C ALA A 151 8.19 -2.04 -8.12
N PHE A 152 6.87 -2.20 -8.14
CA PHE A 152 6.15 -3.32 -7.56
C PHE A 152 5.28 -3.96 -8.64
N VAL A 153 5.30 -5.28 -8.69
CA VAL A 153 4.58 -6.08 -9.68
C VAL A 153 3.66 -7.06 -8.99
N SER A 154 2.48 -7.26 -9.56
CA SER A 154 1.54 -8.27 -9.10
C SER A 154 2.08 -9.65 -9.43
N ILE A 155 2.11 -10.54 -8.43
CA ILE A 155 2.57 -11.92 -8.63
C ILE A 155 1.63 -12.65 -9.61
N SER A 156 0.32 -12.39 -9.53
CA SER A 156 -0.70 -12.96 -10.43
C SER A 156 -0.53 -12.50 -11.89
N ALA A 157 -0.04 -11.28 -12.14
CA ALA A 157 0.19 -10.77 -13.49
C ALA A 157 1.35 -11.47 -14.21
N LEU A 158 2.21 -12.16 -13.45
CA LEU A 158 3.33 -12.94 -13.98
C LEU A 158 3.00 -14.44 -14.07
N ASP A 159 1.76 -14.82 -13.78
CA ASP A 159 1.32 -16.22 -13.71
C ASP A 159 2.18 -17.05 -12.73
N LEU A 160 2.48 -16.44 -11.59
CA LEU A 160 3.23 -17.04 -10.49
C LEU A 160 2.30 -17.38 -9.33
N GLU A 161 2.57 -18.51 -8.69
CA GLU A 161 2.01 -18.88 -7.40
C GLU A 161 2.96 -18.46 -6.28
N CYS A 162 2.36 -18.02 -5.17
CA CYS A 162 3.06 -17.60 -3.98
C CYS A 162 2.73 -18.55 -2.83
N GLN A 163 3.75 -19.23 -2.31
CA GLN A 163 3.63 -20.13 -1.16
C GLN A 163 4.55 -19.66 -0.02
N LEU A 164 3.99 -19.59 1.19
CA LEU A 164 4.73 -19.23 2.39
C LEU A 164 5.19 -20.50 3.10
N CYS A 165 6.50 -20.73 3.16
CA CYS A 165 7.10 -21.88 3.81
C CYS A 165 8.16 -21.43 4.82
N GLU A 166 7.92 -21.68 6.11
CA GLU A 166 8.90 -21.47 7.19
C GLU A 166 9.55 -20.06 7.22
N GLY A 167 8.79 -19.00 6.87
CA GLY A 167 9.31 -17.63 6.83
C GLY A 167 9.98 -17.23 5.51
N ARG A 168 9.92 -18.10 4.50
CA ARG A 168 10.36 -17.83 3.12
C ARG A 168 9.16 -17.74 2.18
N LEU A 169 9.33 -16.92 1.16
CA LEU A 169 8.38 -16.73 0.08
C LEU A 169 8.85 -17.53 -1.14
N LEU A 170 8.18 -18.64 -1.41
CA LEU A 170 8.42 -19.43 -2.61
C LEU A 170 7.56 -18.88 -3.75
N LEU A 171 8.23 -18.42 -4.80
CA LEU A 171 7.61 -18.02 -6.06
C LEU A 171 7.84 -19.11 -7.09
N ASN A 172 6.78 -19.78 -7.50
CA ASN A 172 6.84 -20.80 -8.53
C ASN A 172 5.87 -20.46 -9.66
N PHE A 173 6.09 -21.03 -10.83
CA PHE A 173 5.12 -20.97 -11.91
C PHE A 173 3.80 -21.58 -11.45
N ALA A 174 2.69 -20.88 -11.75
CA ALA A 174 1.37 -21.46 -11.55
C ALA A 174 1.29 -22.77 -12.32
N ALA A 175 0.96 -23.86 -11.63
CA ALA A 175 0.87 -25.16 -12.28
C ALA A 175 -0.29 -25.10 -13.28
N GLN A 176 0.01 -25.16 -14.59
CA GLN A 176 -1.02 -25.39 -15.58
C GLN A 176 -1.63 -26.79 -15.33
N GLY A 177 -2.76 -26.84 -14.63
CA GLY A 177 -3.61 -28.01 -14.46
C GLY A 177 -5.05 -27.56 -14.29
N ARG A 178 -6.06 -28.05 -15.00
CA ARG A 178 -6.22 -29.29 -15.77
C ARG A 178 -7.23 -29.01 -16.90
N GLU A 179 -6.91 -29.33 -18.15
CA GLU A 179 -7.93 -29.97 -18.98
C GLU A 179 -8.27 -31.28 -18.29
N THR A 180 -9.42 -31.33 -17.62
CA THR A 180 -10.10 -32.61 -17.41
C THR A 180 -10.73 -32.98 -18.75
N ASP A 181 -9.97 -33.74 -19.54
CA ASP A 181 -10.57 -34.83 -20.32
C ASP A 181 -11.22 -35.77 -19.30
N ASP A 182 -12.56 -35.76 -19.27
CA ASP A 182 -13.45 -36.92 -19.11
C ASP A 182 -14.92 -36.50 -19.37
#